data_AF-A0A087M1W0-F1
#
_entry.id   AF-A0A087M1W0-F1
#
_cell.length_a   1.000
_cell.length_b   1.000
_cell.length_c   1.000
_cell.angle_alpha   90.00
_cell.angle_beta   90.00
_cell.angle_gamma   90.00
#
_symmetry.space_group_name_H-M   'P 1'
#
loop_
_entity.id
_entity.type
_entity.pdbx_description
1 polymer ?
#
loop_
_entity_poly.entity_id
_entity_poly.type
_entity_poly.pdbx_seq_one_letter_code
_entity_poly.pdbx_strand_id
1 'polypeptide(L)'
;MTTAPQVSQLASPFLERYPDFVLEKREIFRTSVRHLVVGFSFGPPHYKGHVDLYWRVKFLFSPPHFLVGIGRQIDGANGFLGEDQTLPARVLNEMERAASEVIVSGTSLDNILSLQQHINPSVGMSYPSQALMYAALGRFPEARAVLEKYLDLNWADANAYGTPPSVVLGSKKWEKRQRFKVQWLENLRNFDALRVMLAEEDPAPIAALLHEWEAMTVKVLKLERFWEPSPFPFESK
;
A
#
# COMPACT_ATOMS: atom_id res chain seq x y z
N MET A 1 12.81 -17.12 -8.94
CA MET A 1 13.04 -15.93 -8.14
C MET A 1 14.15 -15.05 -8.67
N THR A 2 13.89 -13.73 -8.75
CA THR A 2 14.94 -12.70 -8.66
C THR A 2 15.42 -12.59 -7.21
N THR A 3 16.71 -12.75 -7.00
CA THR A 3 17.33 -12.81 -5.67
C THR A 3 17.57 -11.41 -5.09
N ALA A 4 17.80 -11.30 -3.78
CA ALA A 4 18.15 -10.01 -3.18
C ALA A 4 19.43 -9.38 -3.80
N PRO A 5 20.49 -10.15 -4.10
CA PRO A 5 21.63 -9.62 -4.86
C PRO A 5 21.25 -9.10 -6.26
N GLN A 6 20.38 -9.81 -6.99
CA GLN A 6 19.93 -9.35 -8.31
C GLN A 6 19.10 -8.06 -8.22
N VAL A 7 18.22 -7.95 -7.22
CA VAL A 7 17.49 -6.70 -6.97
C VAL A 7 18.46 -5.57 -6.62
N SER A 8 19.43 -5.82 -5.75
CA SER A 8 20.47 -4.84 -5.41
C SER A 8 21.19 -4.34 -6.66
N GLN A 9 21.65 -5.27 -7.52
CA GLN A 9 22.33 -4.94 -8.76
C GLN A 9 21.48 -4.10 -9.72
N LEU A 10 20.19 -4.43 -9.86
CA LEU A 10 19.25 -3.68 -10.71
C LEU A 10 18.97 -2.28 -10.14
N ALA A 11 18.92 -2.16 -8.82
CA ALA A 11 18.59 -0.92 -8.13
C ALA A 11 19.77 0.05 -8.01
N SER A 12 21.02 -0.44 -7.96
CA SER A 12 22.21 0.38 -7.67
C SER A 12 22.33 1.63 -8.54
N PRO A 13 22.20 1.56 -9.89
CA PRO A 13 22.33 2.76 -10.72
C PRO A 13 21.27 3.82 -10.42
N PHE A 14 20.07 3.41 -10.01
CA PHE A 14 19.02 4.32 -9.59
C PHE A 14 19.36 4.96 -8.25
N LEU A 15 19.75 4.17 -7.25
CA LEU A 15 20.08 4.68 -5.90
C LEU A 15 21.29 5.64 -5.91
N GLU A 16 22.24 5.44 -6.82
CA GLU A 16 23.36 6.37 -7.03
C GLU A 16 22.91 7.75 -7.53
N ARG A 17 21.84 7.80 -8.33
CA ARG A 17 21.30 9.04 -8.92
C ARG A 17 20.23 9.70 -8.04
N TYR A 18 19.54 8.92 -7.23
CA TYR A 18 18.42 9.34 -6.39
C TYR A 18 18.74 9.03 -4.91
N PRO A 19 19.61 9.84 -4.26
CA PRO A 19 20.11 9.56 -2.92
C PRO A 19 19.05 9.68 -1.81
N ASP A 20 17.87 10.22 -2.13
CA ASP A 20 16.71 10.26 -1.24
C ASP A 20 15.93 8.94 -1.22
N PHE A 21 16.35 7.92 -1.99
CA PHE A 21 15.79 6.58 -1.94
C PHE A 21 16.73 5.59 -1.26
N VAL A 22 16.15 4.58 -0.63
CA VAL A 22 16.86 3.46 -0.02
C VAL A 22 16.28 2.14 -0.49
N LEU A 23 17.11 1.10 -0.57
CA LEU A 23 16.68 -0.27 -0.82
C LEU A 23 16.65 -1.06 0.49
N GLU A 24 15.47 -1.56 0.84
CA GLU A 24 15.27 -2.50 1.94
C GLU A 24 14.69 -3.80 1.41
N LYS A 25 15.54 -4.83 1.37
CA LYS A 25 15.25 -6.16 0.80
C LYS A 25 14.88 -6.11 -0.69
N ARG A 26 13.63 -5.78 -0.99
CA ARG A 26 13.04 -5.73 -2.35
C ARG A 26 12.19 -4.49 -2.60
N GLU A 27 12.20 -3.59 -1.63
CA GLU A 27 11.42 -2.36 -1.66
C GLU A 27 12.41 -1.22 -1.75
N ILE A 28 12.22 -0.35 -2.73
CA ILE A 28 12.94 0.90 -2.86
C ILE A 28 11.97 1.99 -2.47
N PHE A 29 12.29 2.85 -1.52
CA PHE A 29 11.37 3.92 -1.12
C PHE A 29 12.11 5.18 -0.70
N ARG A 30 11.41 6.31 -0.78
CA ARG A 30 11.95 7.60 -0.35
C ARG A 30 12.12 7.65 1.17
N THR A 31 13.24 8.21 1.63
CA THR A 31 13.59 8.28 3.05
C THR A 31 12.77 9.29 3.83
N SER A 32 12.13 10.26 3.18
CA SER A 32 11.18 11.19 3.81
C SER A 32 9.81 10.52 3.96
N VAL A 33 9.70 9.62 4.95
CA VAL A 33 8.45 8.89 5.23
C VAL A 33 7.62 9.68 6.23
N ARG A 34 6.37 9.97 5.88
CA ARG A 34 5.36 10.55 6.77
C ARG A 34 4.13 9.64 6.78
N HIS A 35 2.97 10.14 6.35
CA HIS A 35 1.76 9.35 6.14
C HIS A 35 1.86 8.27 5.05
N LEU A 36 2.88 8.39 4.20
CA LEU A 36 2.97 7.68 2.94
C LEU A 36 4.38 7.09 2.77
N VAL A 37 4.43 5.88 2.22
CA VAL A 37 5.67 5.30 1.69
C VAL A 37 5.54 5.23 0.18
N VAL A 38 6.38 5.99 -0.51
CA VAL A 38 6.37 6.09 -1.97
C VAL A 38 7.64 5.47 -2.53
N GLY A 39 7.49 4.63 -3.54
CA GLY A 39 8.63 4.00 -4.17
C GLY A 39 8.29 2.86 -5.12
N PHE A 40 9.19 1.89 -5.16
CA PHE A 40 9.12 0.71 -6.01
C PHE A 40 9.17 -0.58 -5.19
N SER A 41 8.55 -1.62 -5.72
CA SER A 41 8.68 -2.97 -5.16
C SER A 41 8.99 -3.96 -6.27
N PHE A 42 9.99 -4.82 -6.05
CA PHE A 42 10.18 -6.00 -6.87
C PHE A 42 9.21 -7.08 -6.39
N GLY A 43 8.27 -7.46 -7.26
CA GLY A 43 7.17 -8.37 -7.00
C GLY A 43 7.59 -9.74 -6.46
N PRO A 44 6.62 -10.50 -5.91
CA PRO A 44 6.89 -11.84 -5.43
C PRO A 44 7.40 -12.73 -6.58
N PRO A 45 8.33 -13.65 -6.29
CA PRO A 45 9.02 -14.39 -7.33
C PRO A 45 8.16 -15.54 -7.84
N HIS A 46 7.53 -15.37 -9.00
CA HIS A 46 6.82 -16.47 -9.65
C HIS A 46 7.78 -17.43 -10.39
N TYR A 47 8.85 -16.89 -11.01
CA TYR A 47 9.81 -17.68 -11.81
C TYR A 47 11.26 -17.26 -11.57
N LYS A 48 12.23 -18.18 -11.78
CA LYS A 48 13.69 -17.92 -11.71
C LYS A 48 14.09 -16.87 -12.75
N GLY A 49 14.85 -15.85 -12.30
CA GLY A 49 15.27 -14.74 -13.16
C GLY A 49 14.19 -13.73 -13.52
N HIS A 50 12.91 -13.98 -13.23
CA HIS A 50 11.83 -13.06 -13.59
C HIS A 50 11.83 -11.80 -12.70
N VAL A 51 12.01 -10.66 -13.34
CA VAL A 51 11.87 -9.32 -12.77
C VAL A 51 10.44 -8.87 -12.99
N ASP A 52 9.82 -8.45 -11.91
CA ASP A 52 8.49 -7.87 -11.90
C ASP A 52 8.56 -6.60 -11.04
N LEU A 53 8.38 -5.44 -11.64
CA LEU A 53 8.57 -4.15 -10.97
C LEU A 53 7.22 -3.44 -10.82
N TYR A 54 6.98 -2.85 -9.66
CA TYR A 54 5.81 -2.02 -9.40
C TYR A 54 6.27 -0.67 -8.86
N TRP A 55 5.57 0.41 -9.21
CA TRP A 55 5.54 1.60 -8.37
C TRP A 55 4.41 1.46 -7.36
N ARG A 56 4.59 2.01 -6.15
CA ARG A 56 3.59 1.95 -5.07
C ARG A 56 3.63 3.21 -4.21
N VAL A 57 2.45 3.56 -3.72
CA VAL A 57 2.24 4.45 -2.58
C VAL A 57 1.48 3.66 -1.53
N LYS A 58 2.11 3.37 -0.38
CA LYS A 58 1.48 2.68 0.75
C LYS A 58 1.02 3.71 1.76
N PHE A 59 -0.19 3.56 2.29
CA PHE A 59 -0.68 4.40 3.37
C PHE A 59 -0.26 3.78 4.69
N LEU A 60 0.33 4.57 5.58
CA LEU A 60 0.73 4.08 6.90
C LEU A 60 -0.44 4.10 7.90
N PHE A 61 -1.41 4.97 7.69
CA PHE A 61 -2.62 5.14 8.51
C PHE A 61 -3.72 4.11 8.15
N SER A 62 -3.35 2.85 8.00
CA SER A 62 -4.28 1.75 7.72
C SER A 62 -4.36 0.78 8.90
N PRO A 63 -5.49 0.05 9.10
CA PRO A 63 -5.58 -0.94 10.17
C PRO A 63 -4.37 -1.88 10.21
N PRO A 64 -3.93 -2.32 11.41
CA PRO A 64 -2.77 -3.18 11.56
C PRO A 64 -2.84 -4.42 10.67
N HIS A 65 -1.72 -4.78 10.03
CA HIS A 65 -1.62 -5.90 9.08
C HIS A 65 -2.48 -5.80 7.82
N PHE A 66 -3.13 -4.66 7.57
CA PHE A 66 -3.91 -4.39 6.37
C PHE A 66 -3.38 -3.19 5.61
N LEU A 67 -2.21 -3.38 5.00
CA LEU A 67 -1.61 -2.35 4.17
C LEU A 67 -2.46 -2.11 2.93
N VAL A 68 -2.96 -0.88 2.84
CA VAL A 68 -3.62 -0.36 1.66
C VAL A 68 -2.74 0.67 0.96
N GLY A 69 -3.15 1.07 -0.24
CA GLY A 69 -2.42 2.03 -1.04
C GLY A 69 -2.79 1.93 -2.51
N ILE A 70 -1.98 2.60 -3.32
CA ILE A 70 -2.07 2.56 -4.78
C ILE A 70 -0.77 2.05 -5.36
N GLY A 71 -0.83 1.50 -6.56
CA GLY A 71 0.36 1.05 -7.26
C GLY A 71 0.00 0.25 -8.48
N ARG A 72 0.98 0.11 -9.36
CA ARG A 72 0.82 -0.68 -10.58
C ARG A 72 2.15 -1.31 -10.95
N GLN A 73 2.04 -2.46 -11.59
CA GLN A 73 3.13 -3.07 -12.32
C GLN A 73 3.60 -2.11 -13.43
N ILE A 74 4.91 -2.03 -13.61
CA ILE A 74 5.53 -1.26 -14.68
C ILE A 74 5.86 -2.23 -15.81
N ASP A 75 4.92 -2.32 -16.77
CA ASP A 75 4.97 -3.30 -17.86
C ASP A 75 6.30 -3.26 -18.65
N GLY A 76 6.87 -2.07 -18.82
CA GLY A 76 8.15 -1.83 -19.49
C GLY A 76 9.38 -2.39 -18.75
N ALA A 77 9.26 -2.74 -17.48
CA ALA A 77 10.34 -3.25 -16.62
C ALA A 77 10.21 -4.76 -16.29
N ASN A 78 9.29 -5.47 -16.94
CA ASN A 78 9.10 -6.90 -16.76
C ASN A 78 9.93 -7.72 -17.74
N GLY A 79 10.51 -8.83 -17.27
CA GLY A 79 11.28 -9.75 -18.11
C GLY A 79 12.11 -10.77 -17.34
N PHE A 80 12.92 -11.55 -18.05
CA PHE A 80 13.81 -12.56 -17.48
C PHE A 80 15.28 -12.16 -17.59
N LEU A 81 15.95 -12.10 -16.44
CA LEU A 81 17.41 -11.92 -16.38
C LEU A 81 18.12 -13.08 -17.09
N GLY A 82 19.01 -12.74 -18.02
CA GLY A 82 19.79 -13.69 -18.82
C GLY A 82 19.21 -13.99 -20.20
N GLU A 83 17.91 -13.76 -20.39
CA GLU A 83 17.26 -13.87 -21.71
C GLU A 83 17.19 -12.50 -22.41
N ASP A 84 16.86 -11.45 -21.65
CA ASP A 84 16.83 -10.07 -22.13
C ASP A 84 18.03 -9.28 -21.58
N GLN A 85 19.02 -9.02 -22.44
CA GLN A 85 20.20 -8.23 -22.10
C GLN A 85 19.88 -6.73 -21.89
N THR A 86 18.74 -6.25 -22.39
CA THR A 86 18.31 -4.86 -22.26
C THR A 86 17.52 -4.60 -20.98
N LEU A 87 17.08 -5.66 -20.28
CA LEU A 87 16.23 -5.58 -19.10
C LEU A 87 16.79 -4.67 -18.00
N PRO A 88 18.09 -4.71 -17.61
CA PRO A 88 18.62 -3.79 -16.59
C PRO A 88 18.47 -2.32 -16.98
N ALA A 89 18.76 -1.97 -18.24
CA ALA A 89 18.62 -0.59 -18.72
C ALA A 89 17.15 -0.16 -18.78
N ARG A 90 16.25 -1.06 -19.19
CA ARG A 90 14.81 -0.80 -19.18
C ARG A 90 14.28 -0.58 -17.76
N VAL A 91 14.67 -1.41 -16.80
CA VAL A 91 14.31 -1.26 -15.38
C VAL A 91 14.73 0.12 -14.87
N LEU A 92 15.98 0.54 -15.13
CA LEU A 92 16.47 1.86 -14.75
C LEU A 92 15.63 2.98 -15.37
N ASN A 93 15.47 2.97 -16.70
CA ASN A 93 14.73 4.01 -17.42
C ASN A 93 13.27 4.12 -16.92
N GLU A 94 12.61 3.00 -16.68
CA GLU A 94 11.24 2.98 -16.16
C GLU A 94 11.15 3.47 -14.71
N MET A 95 12.14 3.16 -13.87
CA MET A 95 12.22 3.73 -12.52
C MET A 95 12.41 5.25 -12.57
N GLU A 96 13.29 5.76 -13.42
CA GLU A 96 13.53 7.21 -13.56
C GLU A 96 12.29 7.94 -14.10
N ARG A 97 11.62 7.34 -15.09
CA ARG A 97 10.36 7.86 -15.62
C ARG A 97 9.27 7.88 -14.56
N ALA A 98 9.04 6.78 -13.86
CA ALA A 98 8.05 6.73 -12.78
C ALA A 98 8.42 7.64 -11.60
N ALA A 99 9.71 7.81 -11.31
CA ALA A 99 10.18 8.72 -10.28
C ALA A 99 9.77 10.17 -10.60
N SER A 100 9.98 10.60 -11.84
CA SER A 100 9.66 11.96 -12.30
C SER A 100 8.16 12.20 -12.53
N GLU A 101 7.42 11.22 -13.05
CA GLU A 101 6.01 11.37 -13.42
C GLU A 101 5.03 11.07 -12.27
N VAL A 102 5.32 10.06 -11.44
CA VAL A 102 4.35 9.50 -10.47
C VAL A 102 4.78 9.76 -9.03
N ILE A 103 6.05 9.53 -8.71
CA ILE A 103 6.53 9.55 -7.33
C ILE A 103 6.71 10.98 -6.80
N VAL A 104 7.10 11.94 -7.65
CA VAL A 104 7.14 13.36 -7.25
C VAL A 104 5.75 13.83 -6.83
N SER A 105 4.72 13.50 -7.62
CA SER A 105 3.34 13.82 -7.29
C SER A 105 2.86 13.08 -6.04
N GLY A 106 3.20 11.81 -5.83
CA GLY A 106 2.73 11.01 -4.69
C GLY A 106 3.23 11.42 -3.29
N THR A 107 3.86 12.58 -3.13
CA THR A 107 4.48 13.05 -1.87
C THR A 107 3.53 13.70 -0.88
N SER A 108 2.33 14.09 -1.31
CA SER A 108 1.29 14.65 -0.45
C SER A 108 -0.03 13.90 -0.62
N LEU A 109 -0.86 13.93 0.42
CA LEU A 109 -2.20 13.32 0.39
C LEU A 109 -3.07 13.94 -0.72
N ASP A 110 -3.02 15.27 -0.91
CA ASP A 110 -3.78 15.96 -1.95
C ASP A 110 -3.42 15.49 -3.37
N ASN A 111 -2.13 15.32 -3.64
CA ASN A 111 -1.65 14.92 -4.96
C ASN A 111 -1.95 13.45 -5.29
N ILE A 112 -2.17 12.59 -4.29
CA ILE A 112 -2.53 11.18 -4.53
C ILE A 112 -3.92 11.06 -5.14
N LEU A 113 -4.86 11.93 -4.75
CA LEU A 113 -6.19 11.93 -5.36
C LEU A 113 -6.16 12.34 -6.84
N SER A 114 -5.26 13.26 -7.23
CA SER A 114 -5.13 13.64 -8.65
C SER A 114 -4.47 12.53 -9.47
N LEU A 115 -3.52 11.77 -8.90
CA LEU A 115 -2.91 10.60 -9.54
C LEU A 115 -3.94 9.54 -9.96
N GLN A 116 -5.03 9.38 -9.21
CA GLN A 116 -6.12 8.45 -9.55
C GLN A 116 -6.80 8.80 -10.88
N GLN A 117 -6.90 10.09 -11.22
CA GLN A 117 -7.66 10.56 -12.38
C GLN A 117 -6.91 10.37 -13.71
N HIS A 118 -5.59 10.22 -13.66
CA HIS A 118 -4.75 10.17 -14.85
C HIS A 118 -4.41 8.75 -15.34
N ILE A 119 -4.81 7.70 -14.62
CA ILE A 119 -4.45 6.31 -14.97
C ILE A 119 -5.73 5.46 -15.19
N ASN A 120 -6.18 5.38 -16.44
CA ASN A 120 -7.36 4.62 -16.90
C ASN A 120 -7.00 3.12 -17.17
N PRO A 121 -7.92 2.13 -17.17
CA PRO A 121 -9.20 1.94 -16.47
C PRO A 121 -9.12 0.93 -15.30
N SER A 122 -7.93 0.38 -14.99
CA SER A 122 -7.75 -0.68 -13.98
C SER A 122 -7.28 -0.18 -12.60
N VAL A 123 -7.32 1.14 -12.38
CA VAL A 123 -6.61 1.85 -11.28
C VAL A 123 -7.58 2.53 -10.30
N GLY A 124 -8.75 1.93 -10.07
CA GLY A 124 -9.57 2.34 -8.93
C GLY A 124 -8.82 2.01 -7.64
N MET A 125 -8.60 3.01 -6.78
CA MET A 125 -8.28 2.75 -5.37
C MET A 125 -9.31 1.74 -4.83
N SER A 126 -8.87 0.73 -4.07
CA SER A 126 -9.82 -0.13 -3.36
C SER A 126 -10.70 0.73 -2.44
N TYR A 127 -11.93 0.30 -2.14
CA TYR A 127 -12.79 1.06 -1.22
C TYR A 127 -12.08 1.44 0.09
N PRO A 128 -11.33 0.54 0.76
CA PRO A 128 -10.53 0.92 1.93
C PRO A 128 -9.52 2.04 1.67
N SER A 129 -8.83 2.00 0.53
CA SER A 129 -7.84 3.05 0.19
C SER A 129 -8.53 4.40 -0.03
N GLN A 130 -9.66 4.42 -0.75
CA GLN A 130 -10.44 5.65 -0.97
C GLN A 130 -10.93 6.24 0.35
N ALA A 131 -11.53 5.41 1.20
CA ALA A 131 -12.07 5.85 2.49
C ALA A 131 -10.99 6.46 3.39
N LEU A 132 -9.85 5.79 3.52
CA LEU A 132 -8.74 6.27 4.34
C LEU A 132 -8.16 7.57 3.79
N MET A 133 -8.03 7.71 2.46
CA MET A 133 -7.56 8.95 1.85
C MET A 133 -8.52 10.11 2.13
N TYR A 134 -9.83 9.90 1.99
CA TYR A 134 -10.81 10.92 2.33
C TYR A 134 -10.79 11.28 3.82
N ALA A 135 -10.67 10.30 4.72
CA ALA A 135 -10.55 10.54 6.16
C ALA A 135 -9.30 11.37 6.47
N ALA A 136 -8.14 10.99 5.91
CA ALA A 136 -6.87 11.71 6.10
C ALA A 136 -6.91 13.16 5.58
N LEU A 137 -7.76 13.46 4.59
CA LEU A 137 -7.95 14.81 4.04
C LEU A 137 -9.05 15.62 4.75
N GLY A 138 -9.72 15.05 5.75
CA GLY A 138 -10.85 15.69 6.43
C GLY A 138 -12.17 15.66 5.64
N ARG A 139 -12.26 14.86 4.58
CA ARG A 139 -13.46 14.67 3.75
C ARG A 139 -14.34 13.59 4.36
N PHE A 140 -14.80 13.82 5.59
CA PHE A 140 -15.46 12.80 6.41
C PHE A 140 -16.77 12.25 5.80
N PRO A 141 -17.65 13.08 5.21
CA PRO A 141 -18.86 12.56 4.55
C PRO A 141 -18.54 11.59 3.41
N GLU A 142 -17.55 11.91 2.57
CA GLU A 142 -17.12 11.03 1.47
C GLU A 142 -16.45 9.76 1.99
N ALA A 143 -15.60 9.87 3.01
CA ALA A 143 -14.97 8.72 3.66
C ALA A 143 -16.03 7.75 4.18
N ARG A 144 -17.04 8.27 4.89
CA ARG A 144 -18.14 7.49 5.46
C ARG A 144 -18.95 6.78 4.38
N ALA A 145 -19.36 7.48 3.32
CA ALA A 145 -20.14 6.89 2.24
C ALA A 145 -19.41 5.72 1.55
N VAL A 146 -18.09 5.85 1.37
CA VAL A 146 -17.25 4.78 0.82
C VAL A 146 -17.16 3.59 1.77
N LEU A 147 -17.01 3.83 3.08
CA LEU A 147 -16.98 2.76 4.09
C LEU A 147 -18.31 2.02 4.22
N GLU A 148 -19.44 2.73 4.20
CA GLU A 148 -20.78 2.12 4.21
C GLU A 148 -20.91 1.10 3.08
N LYS A 149 -20.59 1.52 1.85
CA LYS A 149 -20.60 0.63 0.68
C LYS A 149 -19.63 -0.55 0.82
N TYR A 150 -18.43 -0.31 1.33
CA TYR A 150 -17.44 -1.38 1.55
C TYR A 150 -17.95 -2.42 2.56
N LEU A 151 -18.47 -1.96 3.69
CA LEU A 151 -18.93 -2.79 4.78
C LEU A 151 -20.19 -3.57 4.39
N ASP A 152 -21.14 -2.97 3.67
CA ASP A 152 -22.33 -3.65 3.17
C ASP A 152 -21.97 -4.86 2.29
N LEU A 153 -21.02 -4.67 1.36
CA LEU A 153 -20.55 -5.74 0.48
C LEU A 153 -19.84 -6.86 1.24
N ASN A 154 -19.02 -6.51 2.25
CA ASN A 154 -18.14 -7.48 2.90
C ASN A 154 -18.77 -8.15 4.14
N TRP A 155 -19.71 -7.50 4.83
CA TRP A 155 -20.42 -8.13 5.95
C TRP A 155 -21.38 -9.22 5.49
N ALA A 156 -22.01 -9.06 4.32
CA ALA A 156 -22.80 -10.12 3.70
C ALA A 156 -21.95 -11.38 3.47
N ASP A 157 -20.76 -11.21 2.89
CA ASP A 157 -19.80 -12.29 2.67
C ASP A 157 -19.27 -12.89 3.98
N ALA A 158 -19.00 -12.05 4.99
CA ALA A 158 -18.53 -12.50 6.30
C ALA A 158 -19.54 -13.41 7.00
N ASN A 159 -20.83 -13.05 6.91
CA ASN A 159 -21.94 -13.81 7.47
C ASN A 159 -22.21 -15.10 6.70
N ALA A 160 -22.01 -15.11 5.38
CA ALA A 160 -22.16 -16.30 4.54
C ALA A 160 -21.01 -17.32 4.67
N TYR A 161 -19.88 -16.94 5.29
CA TYR A 161 -18.66 -17.73 5.26
C TYR A 161 -18.68 -18.93 6.22
N GLY A 162 -19.33 -20.01 5.80
CA GLY A 162 -19.16 -21.36 6.37
C GLY A 162 -17.81 -22.01 6.01
N THR A 163 -17.43 -23.08 6.70
CA THR A 163 -16.20 -23.84 6.40
C THR A 163 -16.37 -24.59 5.05
N PRO A 164 -15.56 -24.32 4.01
CA PRO A 164 -15.70 -25.03 2.74
C PRO A 164 -15.36 -26.53 2.89
N PRO A 165 -16.08 -27.44 2.21
CA PRO A 165 -15.97 -28.88 2.42
C PRO A 165 -14.61 -29.51 2.10
N SER A 166 -13.75 -28.83 1.33
CA SER A 166 -12.54 -29.40 0.73
C SER A 166 -11.23 -29.16 1.51
N VAL A 167 -11.30 -28.66 2.74
CA VAL A 167 -10.08 -28.39 3.53
C VAL A 167 -9.96 -29.37 4.70
N VAL A 168 -8.87 -30.12 4.73
CA VAL A 168 -8.51 -30.97 5.89
C VAL A 168 -8.19 -30.06 7.08
N LEU A 169 -9.01 -30.20 8.13
CA LEU A 169 -8.83 -29.56 9.43
C LEU A 169 -7.43 -29.85 9.98
N GLY A 170 -6.73 -28.82 10.49
CA GLY A 170 -5.39 -28.95 11.05
C GLY A 170 -4.22 -28.93 10.03
N SER A 171 -4.47 -28.77 8.73
CA SER A 171 -3.39 -28.57 7.76
C SER A 171 -2.80 -27.15 7.81
N LYS A 172 -1.52 -26.96 7.48
CA LYS A 172 -0.89 -25.62 7.37
C LYS A 172 -1.65 -24.67 6.45
N LYS A 173 -2.24 -25.20 5.36
CA LYS A 173 -3.07 -24.43 4.42
C LYS A 173 -4.37 -23.98 5.06
N TRP A 174 -5.02 -24.86 5.82
CA TRP A 174 -6.20 -24.51 6.62
C TRP A 174 -5.88 -23.43 7.65
N GLU A 175 -4.83 -23.61 8.44
CA GLU A 175 -4.43 -22.63 9.47
C GLU A 175 -4.12 -21.26 8.87
N LYS A 176 -3.38 -21.21 7.74
CA LYS A 176 -3.11 -19.95 7.03
C LYS A 176 -4.41 -19.26 6.61
N ARG A 177 -5.39 -20.03 6.13
CA ARG A 177 -6.70 -19.51 5.72
C ARG A 177 -7.52 -19.02 6.92
N GLN A 178 -7.48 -19.72 8.06
CA GLN A 178 -8.14 -19.25 9.27
C GLN A 178 -7.52 -17.96 9.79
N ARG A 179 -6.19 -17.86 9.84
CA ARG A 179 -5.50 -16.61 10.21
C ARG A 179 -5.88 -15.46 9.28
N PHE A 180 -5.92 -15.69 7.98
CA PHE A 180 -6.36 -14.68 7.02
C PHE A 180 -7.82 -14.24 7.29
N LYS A 181 -8.72 -15.18 7.59
CA LYS A 181 -10.13 -14.86 7.90
C LYS A 181 -10.25 -14.03 9.18
N VAL A 182 -9.55 -14.42 10.25
CA VAL A 182 -9.53 -13.66 11.51
C VAL A 182 -9.05 -12.24 11.25
N GLN A 183 -7.91 -12.08 10.56
CA GLN A 183 -7.37 -10.77 10.21
C GLN A 183 -8.35 -9.94 9.37
N TRP A 184 -9.01 -10.56 8.38
CA TRP A 184 -9.97 -9.86 7.53
C TRP A 184 -11.19 -9.37 8.33
N LEU A 185 -11.73 -10.19 9.24
CA LEU A 185 -12.83 -9.80 10.12
C LEU A 185 -12.42 -8.67 11.09
N GLU A 186 -11.20 -8.71 11.62
CA GLU A 186 -10.65 -7.64 12.45
C GLU A 186 -10.54 -6.33 11.66
N ASN A 187 -10.11 -6.39 10.39
CA ASN A 187 -10.07 -5.22 9.53
C ASN A 187 -11.47 -4.64 9.27
N LEU A 188 -12.48 -5.48 9.02
CA LEU A 188 -13.86 -5.01 8.87
C LEU A 188 -14.36 -4.29 10.13
N ARG A 189 -14.02 -4.80 11.32
CA ARG A 189 -14.34 -4.14 12.59
C ARG A 189 -13.63 -2.80 12.75
N ASN A 190 -12.34 -2.73 12.38
CA ASN A 190 -11.58 -1.47 12.40
C ASN A 190 -12.19 -0.43 11.45
N PHE A 191 -12.61 -0.84 10.25
CA PHE A 191 -13.29 0.05 9.31
C PHE A 191 -14.69 0.47 9.78
N ASP A 192 -15.44 -0.41 10.44
CA ASP A 192 -16.74 -0.04 11.02
C ASP A 192 -16.58 0.93 12.21
N ALA A 193 -15.56 0.74 13.05
CA ALA A 193 -15.23 1.68 14.11
C ALA A 193 -14.89 3.08 13.55
N LEU A 194 -14.05 3.15 12.51
CA LEU A 194 -13.78 4.41 11.81
C LEU A 194 -15.06 5.02 11.22
N ARG A 195 -15.93 4.22 10.61
CA ARG A 195 -17.22 4.69 10.07
C ARG A 195 -18.10 5.32 11.15
N VAL A 196 -18.15 4.73 12.35
CA VAL A 196 -18.89 5.29 13.49
C VAL A 196 -18.30 6.63 13.93
N MET A 197 -16.98 6.73 14.08
CA MET A 197 -16.32 8.01 14.42
C MET A 197 -16.58 9.11 13.38
N LEU A 198 -16.54 8.75 12.09
CA LEU A 198 -16.86 9.68 10.99
C LEU A 198 -18.30 10.19 11.03
N ALA A 199 -19.22 9.50 11.71
CA ALA A 199 -20.61 9.96 11.87
C ALA A 199 -20.78 11.00 12.98
N GLU A 200 -19.85 11.06 13.93
CA GLU A 200 -19.87 12.02 15.04
C GLU A 200 -19.27 13.38 14.65
N GLU A 201 -18.63 13.47 13.49
CA GLU A 201 -17.99 14.68 12.93
C GLU A 201 -16.95 15.36 13.85
N ASP A 202 -16.53 14.69 14.92
CA ASP A 202 -15.42 15.12 15.77
C ASP A 202 -14.08 14.68 15.14
N PRO A 203 -13.23 15.63 14.70
CA PRO A 203 -11.95 15.30 14.09
C PRO A 203 -10.94 14.69 15.07
N ALA A 204 -11.06 14.94 16.38
CA ALA A 204 -10.02 14.54 17.34
C ALA A 204 -9.90 13.00 17.53
N PRO A 205 -11.00 12.24 17.71
CA PRO A 205 -10.94 10.77 17.74
C PRO A 205 -10.43 10.16 16.43
N ILE A 206 -10.78 10.75 15.29
CA ILE A 206 -10.36 10.28 13.97
C ILE A 206 -8.84 10.46 13.82
N ALA A 207 -8.32 11.65 14.13
CA ALA A 207 -6.89 11.94 14.16
C ALA A 207 -6.12 10.93 15.03
N ALA A 208 -6.57 10.73 16.27
CA ALA A 208 -5.94 9.80 17.21
C ALA A 208 -5.87 8.37 16.64
N LEU A 209 -6.96 7.88 16.04
CA LEU A 209 -7.01 6.55 15.44
C LEU A 209 -6.05 6.42 14.26
N LEU A 210 -6.01 7.41 13.37
CA LEU A 210 -5.14 7.36 12.18
C LEU A 210 -3.65 7.43 12.57
N HIS A 211 -3.28 8.26 13.56
CA HIS A 211 -1.92 8.30 14.11
C HIS A 211 -1.53 7.00 14.80
N GLU A 212 -2.45 6.37 15.53
CA GLU A 212 -2.22 5.06 16.15
C GLU A 212 -1.91 4.00 15.08
N TRP A 213 -2.74 3.91 14.04
CA TRP A 213 -2.53 3.00 12.92
C TRP A 213 -1.22 3.26 12.18
N GLU A 214 -0.88 4.53 11.98
CA GLU A 214 0.40 4.94 11.39
C GLU A 214 1.58 4.43 12.20
N ALA A 215 1.62 4.72 13.50
CA ALA A 215 2.71 4.31 14.39
C ALA A 215 2.85 2.77 14.43
N MET A 216 1.73 2.04 14.48
CA MET A 216 1.75 0.57 14.43
C MET A 216 2.31 0.07 13.10
N THR A 217 1.90 0.66 11.99
CA THR A 217 2.35 0.24 10.66
C THR A 217 3.83 0.53 10.44
N VAL A 218 4.31 1.70 10.86
CA VAL A 218 5.74 2.06 10.85
C VAL A 218 6.57 1.00 11.57
N LYS A 219 6.13 0.60 12.77
CA LYS A 219 6.79 -0.44 13.57
C LYS A 219 6.79 -1.81 12.88
N VAL A 220 5.65 -2.22 12.33
CA VAL A 220 5.53 -3.51 11.59
C VAL A 220 6.46 -3.53 10.38
N LEU A 221 6.60 -2.40 9.69
CA LEU A 221 7.44 -2.27 8.49
C LEU A 221 8.90 -1.93 8.79
N LYS A 222 9.24 -1.66 10.05
CA LYS A 222 10.58 -1.27 10.50
C LYS A 222 11.07 0.02 9.84
N LEU A 223 10.17 1.00 9.73
CA LEU A 223 10.40 2.28 9.07
C LEU A 223 10.75 3.41 10.05
N GLU A 224 10.88 3.12 11.34
CA GLU A 224 11.02 4.12 12.42
C GLU A 224 12.16 5.12 12.15
N ARG A 225 13.27 4.66 11.58
CA ARG A 225 14.44 5.51 11.27
C ARG A 225 14.25 6.48 10.10
N PHE A 226 13.21 6.29 9.30
CA PHE A 226 12.86 7.12 8.14
C PHE A 226 11.57 7.91 8.36
N TRP A 227 10.82 7.58 9.41
CA TRP A 227 9.51 8.14 9.67
C TRP A 227 9.62 9.41 10.52
N GLU A 228 9.02 10.47 10.01
CA GLU A 228 8.76 11.71 10.71
C GLU A 228 7.23 11.83 10.92
N PRO A 229 6.73 11.71 12.16
CA PRO A 229 5.33 11.97 12.44
C PRO A 229 4.95 13.39 12.00
N SER A 230 3.81 13.56 11.34
CA SER A 230 3.30 14.86 10.90
C SER A 230 1.80 14.95 11.13
N PRO A 231 1.23 16.14 11.33
CA PRO A 231 -0.22 16.28 11.47
C PRO A 231 -0.94 15.97 10.16
N PHE A 232 -2.15 15.41 10.25
CA PHE A 232 -3.02 15.30 9.07
C PHE A 232 -3.51 16.69 8.62
N PRO A 233 -3.79 16.90 7.31
CA PRO A 233 -4.24 18.19 6.78
C PRO A 233 -5.43 18.85 7.50
N PHE A 234 -6.32 18.06 8.11
CA PHE A 234 -7.48 18.58 8.84
C PHE A 234 -7.18 18.98 10.29
N GLU A 235 -6.03 18.60 10.85
CA GLU A 235 -5.61 18.95 12.21
C GLU A 235 -4.99 20.36 12.29
N SER A 236 -4.59 20.92 11.15
CA SER A 236 -3.95 22.23 11.05
C SER A 236 -4.92 23.36 10.69
N LYS A 237 -6.24 23.10 10.70
CA LYS A 237 -7.30 24.04 10.31
C LYS A 237 -7.99 24.67 11.51
#